data_AF-A0A8R7REQ9-F1
#
_entry.id   AF-A0A8R7REQ9-F1
#
_cell.length_a   1.000
_cell.length_b   1.000
_cell.length_c   1.000
_cell.angle_alpha   90.00
_cell.angle_beta   90.00
_cell.angle_gamma   90.00
#
_symmetry.space_group_name_H-M   'P 1'
#
loop_
_entity.id
_entity.type
_entity.pdbx_description
1 polymer ?
#
loop_
_entity_poly.entity_id
_entity_poly.type
_entity_poly.pdbx_seq_one_letter_code
_entity_poly.pdbx_strand_id
1 'polypeptide(L)'
;MANDSLTRAHIVGDVLDPFASSVPLTVMYDGRPVFNGMELRSPSVSLKPRVDIGGDDFRVAYTLVMVDLDAPNPSNPTLREYLHWMVTDVPSSTNNSFG
;
A
#
# COMPACT_ATOMS: atom_id res chain seq x y z
N MET A 1 -9.57 10.39 10.69
CA MET A 1 -9.47 9.21 11.57
C MET A 1 -8.71 8.03 10.92
N ALA A 2 -8.69 7.86 9.59
CA ALA A 2 -7.88 6.81 8.93
C ALA A 2 -6.35 7.03 9.05
N ASN A 3 -5.88 8.28 9.07
CA ASN A 3 -4.45 8.58 9.11
C ASN A 3 -3.84 8.50 10.51
N ASP A 4 -4.66 8.39 11.56
CA ASP A 4 -4.19 8.37 12.94
C ASP A 4 -3.34 7.12 13.24
N SER A 5 -3.66 5.98 12.63
CA SER A 5 -2.81 4.78 12.71
C SER A 5 -1.48 4.97 11.98
N LEU A 6 -1.48 5.68 10.85
CA LEU A 6 -0.27 5.92 10.05
C LEU A 6 0.68 6.90 10.73
N THR A 7 0.13 7.93 11.40
CA THR A 7 0.91 8.85 12.23
C THR A 7 1.48 8.15 13.46
N ARG A 8 0.69 7.32 14.16
CA ARG A 8 1.19 6.56 15.33
C ARG A 8 2.28 5.55 14.98
N ALA A 9 2.24 5.01 13.77
CA ALA A 9 3.27 4.11 13.24
C ALA A 9 4.46 4.86 12.59
N HIS A 10 4.52 6.19 12.69
CA HIS A 10 5.55 7.05 12.09
C HIS A 10 5.65 6.98 10.56
N ILE A 11 4.68 6.36 9.87
CA ILE A 11 4.65 6.29 8.39
C ILE A 11 4.44 7.68 7.78
N VAL A 12 3.50 8.45 8.35
CA VAL A 12 3.37 9.87 8.03
C VAL A 12 4.44 10.62 8.83
N GLY A 13 5.34 11.30 8.13
CA GLY A 13 6.52 11.95 8.70
C GLY A 13 7.83 11.30 8.25
N ASP A 14 7.96 9.98 8.37
CA ASP A 14 9.17 9.28 7.89
C ASP A 14 9.17 9.08 6.38
N VAL A 15 7.98 8.84 5.79
CA VAL A 15 7.84 8.46 4.36
C VAL A 15 6.84 9.32 3.63
N LEU A 16 5.65 9.49 4.20
CA LEU A 16 4.58 10.26 3.57
C LEU A 16 4.45 11.62 4.23
N ASP A 17 4.33 12.66 3.42
CA ASP A 17 3.83 13.95 3.89
C ASP A 17 2.39 13.81 4.39
N PRO A 18 1.94 14.65 5.36
CA PRO A 18 0.56 14.66 5.80
C PRO A 18 -0.40 14.86 4.62
N PHE A 19 -1.38 13.96 4.49
CA PHE A 19 -2.36 13.98 3.40
C PHE A 19 -3.78 13.80 3.94
N ALA A 20 -4.78 14.06 3.10
CA ALA A 20 -6.15 13.65 3.34
C ALA A 20 -6.46 12.42 2.48
N SER A 21 -6.84 11.30 3.11
CA SER A 21 -7.28 10.11 2.36
C SER A 21 -8.57 10.45 1.60
N SER A 22 -8.52 10.35 0.26
CA SER A 22 -9.59 10.77 -0.65
C SER A 22 -10.11 9.64 -1.54
N VAL A 23 -9.31 8.58 -1.75
CA VAL A 23 -9.64 7.46 -2.64
C VAL A 23 -9.67 6.16 -1.82
N PRO A 24 -10.78 5.41 -1.85
CA PRO A 24 -10.84 4.08 -1.23
C PRO A 24 -9.82 3.13 -1.86
N LEU A 25 -9.07 2.42 -1.03
CA LEU A 25 -8.09 1.41 -1.44
C LEU A 25 -8.34 0.13 -0.66
N THR A 26 -8.57 -0.98 -1.35
CA THR A 26 -8.74 -2.30 -0.75
C THR A 26 -7.66 -3.25 -1.24
N VAL A 27 -6.85 -3.76 -0.32
CA VAL A 27 -5.80 -4.75 -0.61
C VAL A 27 -6.21 -6.10 -0.06
N MET A 28 -6.10 -7.15 -0.87
CA MET A 28 -6.48 -8.50 -0.49
C MET A 28 -5.41 -9.53 -0.85
N TYR A 29 -5.09 -10.41 0.10
CA TYR A 29 -4.33 -11.64 -0.12
C TYR A 29 -5.26 -12.83 0.06
N ASP A 30 -5.37 -13.71 -0.94
CA ASP A 30 -6.21 -14.91 -0.88
C ASP A 30 -7.65 -14.63 -0.41
N GLY A 31 -8.24 -13.53 -0.93
CA GLY A 31 -9.58 -13.07 -0.57
C GLY A 31 -9.72 -12.45 0.83
N ARG A 32 -8.63 -12.29 1.59
CA ARG A 32 -8.63 -11.68 2.93
C ARG A 32 -8.16 -10.22 2.87
N PRO A 33 -8.91 -9.26 3.42
CA PRO A 33 -8.52 -7.86 3.42
C PRO A 33 -7.34 -7.59 4.36
N VAL A 34 -6.46 -6.70 3.94
CA VAL A 34 -5.35 -6.16 4.74
C VAL A 34 -5.82 -4.91 5.48
N PHE A 35 -5.43 -4.77 6.74
CA PHE A 35 -5.67 -3.58 7.55
C PHE A 35 -4.36 -3.03 8.12
N ASN A 36 -4.31 -1.73 8.43
CA ASN A 36 -3.13 -1.09 9.02
C ASN A 36 -2.72 -1.79 10.33
N GLY A 37 -1.44 -2.17 10.43
CA GLY A 37 -0.88 -2.86 11.59
C GLY A 37 -1.22 -4.35 11.68
N MET A 38 -1.87 -4.95 10.68
CA MET A 38 -2.10 -6.39 10.62
C MET A 38 -0.78 -7.13 10.38
N GLU A 39 -0.50 -8.12 11.23
CA GLU A 39 0.63 -9.01 11.05
C GLU A 39 0.27 -10.15 10.08
N LEU A 40 1.07 -10.32 9.03
CA LEU A 40 0.88 -11.33 8.00
C LEU A 40 2.10 -12.25 7.94
N ARG A 41 1.87 -13.56 7.80
CA ARG A 41 2.97 -14.52 7.70
C ARG A 41 3.58 -14.47 6.30
N SER A 42 4.91 -14.53 6.18
CA SER A 42 5.61 -14.44 4.89
C SER A 42 5.05 -15.38 3.80
N PRO A 43 4.69 -16.65 4.07
CA PRO A 43 4.12 -17.51 3.04
C PRO A 43 2.78 -17.01 2.49
N SER A 44 1.95 -16.36 3.33
CA SER A 44 0.63 -15.84 2.93
C SER A 44 0.69 -14.59 2.05
N VAL A 45 1.87 -13.97 1.93
CA VAL A 45 2.10 -12.75 1.15
C VAL A 45 3.14 -12.94 0.04
N SER A 46 3.44 -14.20 -0.31
CA SER A 46 4.45 -14.55 -1.31
C SER A 46 4.05 -14.21 -2.75
N LEU A 47 2.75 -14.18 -3.05
CA LEU A 47 2.20 -13.78 -4.35
C LEU A 47 1.70 -12.34 -4.29
N LYS A 48 1.60 -11.66 -5.43
CA LYS A 48 1.03 -10.29 -5.46
C LYS A 48 -0.42 -10.27 -4.93
N PRO A 49 -0.83 -9.22 -4.21
CA PRO A 49 -2.22 -9.07 -3.78
C PRO A 49 -3.12 -8.66 -4.95
N ARG A 50 -4.43 -8.80 -4.74
CA ARG A 50 -5.43 -8.05 -5.50
C ARG A 50 -5.61 -6.69 -4.84
N VAL A 51 -5.59 -5.63 -5.63
CA VAL A 51 -5.79 -4.26 -5.16
C VAL A 51 -6.92 -3.63 -5.94
N ASP A 52 -8.05 -3.37 -5.28
CA ASP A 52 -9.17 -2.64 -5.85
C ASP A 52 -9.05 -1.16 -5.43
N ILE A 53 -9.12 -0.25 -6.42
CA ILE A 53 -9.03 1.19 -6.24
C ILE A 53 -10.38 1.83 -6.54
N GLY A 54 -10.84 2.72 -5.68
CA GLY A 54 -12.04 3.50 -5.89
C GLY A 54 -11.85 4.67 -6.86
N GLY A 55 -12.68 5.70 -6.70
CA GLY A 55 -12.73 6.88 -7.57
C GLY A 55 -13.89 6.82 -8.57
N ASP A 56 -14.14 7.93 -9.23
CA ASP A 56 -15.34 8.18 -10.04
C ASP A 56 -15.04 8.72 -11.45
N ASP A 57 -13.79 9.11 -11.74
CA ASP A 57 -13.36 9.60 -13.05
C ASP A 57 -12.40 8.60 -13.74
N PHE A 58 -12.90 7.92 -14.78
CA PHE A 58 -12.12 6.95 -15.57
C PHE A 58 -10.93 7.53 -16.34
N ARG A 59 -10.79 8.86 -16.42
CA ARG A 59 -9.62 9.52 -17.02
C ARG A 59 -8.45 9.60 -16.03
N VAL A 60 -8.71 9.36 -14.75
CA VAL A 60 -7.68 9.32 -13.71
C VAL A 60 -7.07 7.93 -13.68
N ALA A 61 -5.74 7.90 -13.67
CA ALA A 61 -4.94 6.70 -13.44
C ALA A 61 -4.15 6.87 -12.14
N TYR A 62 -3.99 5.76 -11.42
CA TYR A 62 -3.28 5.69 -10.15
C TYR A 62 -2.00 4.87 -10.30
N THR A 63 -1.02 5.20 -9.46
CA THR A 63 0.19 4.40 -9.27
C THR A 63 0.12 3.76 -7.88
N LEU A 64 0.35 2.44 -7.83
CA LEU A 64 0.47 1.66 -6.61
C LEU A 64 1.94 1.41 -6.32
N VAL A 65 2.36 1.68 -5.09
CA VAL A 65 3.73 1.45 -4.60
C VAL A 65 3.67 0.64 -3.31
N MET A 66 4.40 -0.47 -3.26
CA MET A 66 4.58 -1.29 -2.07
C MET A 66 6.06 -1.31 -1.69
N VAL A 67 6.39 -0.73 -0.54
CA VAL A 67 7.75 -0.62 -0.01
C VAL A 67 7.86 -1.24 1.37
N ASP A 68 9.04 -1.79 1.68
CA ASP A 68 9.45 -2.16 3.03
C ASP A 68 10.43 -1.10 3.56
N LEU A 69 10.03 -0.46 4.64
CA LEU A 69 10.80 0.61 5.28
C LEU A 69 11.85 0.05 6.23
N ASP A 70 11.77 -1.22 6.58
CA ASP A 70 12.56 -1.80 7.65
C ASP A 70 13.55 -2.83 7.09
N ALA A 71 13.87 -2.77 5.80
CA ALA A 71 14.78 -3.70 5.16
C ALA A 71 16.26 -3.44 5.53
N PRO A 72 17.07 -4.48 5.83
CA PRO A 72 16.69 -5.89 5.96
C PRO A 72 16.11 -6.23 7.34
N ASN A 73 16.23 -5.35 8.33
CA ASN A 73 15.62 -5.48 9.64
C ASN A 73 15.31 -4.09 10.26
N PRO A 74 14.26 -3.98 11.09
CA PRO A 74 13.82 -2.70 11.65
C PRO A 74 14.85 -2.01 12.56
N SER A 75 15.76 -2.77 13.18
CA SER A 75 16.79 -2.22 14.07
C SER A 75 17.95 -1.54 13.31
N ASN A 76 18.18 -1.93 12.06
CA ASN A 76 19.23 -1.35 11.20
C ASN A 76 18.77 -1.37 9.73
N PRO A 77 17.85 -0.47 9.36
CA PRO A 77 17.15 -0.50 8.07
C PRO A 77 18.00 0.12 6.95
N THR A 78 19.18 -0.46 6.67
CA THR A 78 20.16 0.10 5.72
C THR A 78 19.69 0.07 4.27
N LEU A 79 18.61 -0.66 3.96
CA LEU A 79 18.01 -0.76 2.64
C LEU A 79 16.65 -0.04 2.56
N ARG A 80 16.27 0.74 3.58
CA ARG A 80 15.10 1.63 3.52
C ARG A 80 15.29 2.60 2.34
N GLU A 81 14.37 2.73 1.39
CA GLU A 81 13.11 1.99 1.18
C GLU A 81 13.31 0.85 0.17
N TYR A 82 12.88 -0.37 0.51
CA TYR A 82 12.98 -1.52 -0.39
C TYR A 82 11.67 -1.68 -1.19
N LEU A 83 11.74 -1.45 -2.51
CA LEU A 83 10.59 -1.57 -3.40
C LEU A 83 10.23 -3.04 -3.65
N HIS A 84 9.10 -3.49 -3.10
CA HIS A 84 8.56 -4.82 -3.35
C HIS A 84 7.81 -4.92 -4.67
N TRP A 85 7.00 -3.90 -4.98
CA TRP A 85 6.11 -3.95 -6.14
C TRP A 85 5.64 -2.55 -6.53
N MET A 86 5.50 -2.30 -7.83
CA MET A 86 5.00 -1.07 -8.41
C MET A 86 4.07 -1.40 -9.58
N VAL A 87 2.96 -0.68 -9.68
CA VAL A 87 2.03 -0.73 -10.83
C VAL A 87 1.66 0.69 -11.18
N THR A 88 1.77 1.07 -12.45
CA THR A 88 1.35 2.38 -12.94
C THR A 88 0.04 2.25 -13.72
N ASP A 89 -0.53 3.38 -14.10
CA ASP A 89 -1.64 3.45 -15.05
C ASP A 89 -2.90 2.64 -14.68
N VAL A 90 -3.11 2.37 -13.37
CA VAL A 90 -4.31 1.67 -12.90
C VAL A 90 -5.51 2.61 -13.02
N PRO A 91 -6.49 2.33 -13.89
CA PRO A 91 -7.63 3.22 -14.07
C PRO A 91 -8.49 3.31 -12.80
N SER A 92 -9.05 4.49 -12.55
CA SER A 92 -10.02 4.72 -11.47
C SER A 92 -11.18 3.72 -11.49
N SER A 93 -11.67 3.34 -10.30
CA SER A 93 -12.75 2.35 -10.10
C SER A 93 -12.43 0.93 -10.62
N THR A 94 -11.15 0.59 -10.83
CA THR A 94 -10.71 -0.74 -11.29
C THR A 94 -9.74 -1.41 -10.29
N ASN A 95 -8.83 -2.27 -10.79
CA ASN A 95 -7.87 -2.98 -9.98
C ASN A 95 -6.51 -3.13 -10.68
N ASN A 96 -5.52 -3.65 -9.95
CA ASN A 96 -4.15 -3.88 -10.40
C ASN A 96 -3.96 -4.91 -11.55
N SER A 97 -5.03 -5.35 -12.21
CA SER A 97 -4.96 -6.20 -13.42
C SER A 97 -5.05 -5.37 -14.71
N PHE A 98 -5.32 -4.07 -14.62
CA PHE A 98 -5.50 -3.16 -15.75
C PHE A 98 -4.29 -2.25 -16.02
N GLY A 99 -3.22 -2.36 -15.22
CA GLY A 99 -1.95 -1.65 -15.37
C GLY A 99 -0.75 -2.59 -15.32
#